data_AF-A0A2E5PLX2-F1
#
_entry.id   AF-A0A2E5PLX2-F1
#
_cell.length_a   1.000
_cell.length_b   1.000
_cell.length_c   1.000
_cell.angle_alpha   90.00
_cell.angle_beta   90.00
_cell.angle_gamma   90.00
#
_symmetry.space_group_name_H-M   'P 1'
#
loop_
_entity.id
_entity.type
_entity.pdbx_description
1 polymer ?
#
loop_
_entity_poly.entity_id
_entity_poly.type
_entity_poly.pdbx_seq_one_letter_code
_entity_poly.pdbx_strand_id
1 'polypeptide(L)'
;MDAAFAPEDEKFRQEVRKFLREATPDALKYKVENGIEMQREDVVGWHKILHKQGWVAPNWPKEFGGPGWSLKQKYIFDEELG
;
A
#
# COMPACT_ATOMS: atom_id res chain seq x y z
N MET A 1 -20.54 2.17 10.29
CA MET A 1 -21.33 2.40 9.07
C MET A 1 -20.98 1.28 8.12
N ASP A 2 -21.93 0.37 7.85
CA ASP A 2 -21.79 -0.76 6.93
C ASP A 2 -21.56 -0.28 5.49
N ALA A 3 -20.31 -0.03 5.15
CA ALA A 3 -19.89 0.06 3.76
C ALA A 3 -19.70 -1.37 3.27
N ALA A 4 -20.76 -2.00 2.76
CA ALA A 4 -20.59 -3.20 1.95
C ALA A 4 -19.70 -2.82 0.76
N PHE A 5 -18.42 -3.17 0.86
CA PHE A 5 -17.44 -2.98 -0.21
C PHE A 5 -18.00 -3.61 -1.47
N ALA A 6 -17.94 -2.90 -2.59
CA ALA A 6 -18.35 -3.49 -3.85
C ALA A 6 -17.47 -4.73 -4.12
N PRO A 7 -17.92 -5.72 -4.88
CA PRO A 7 -17.08 -6.87 -5.24
C PRO A 7 -15.77 -6.46 -5.92
N GLU A 8 -15.73 -5.29 -6.57
CA GLU A 8 -14.52 -4.69 -7.13
C GLU A 8 -13.57 -4.13 -6.06
N ASP A 9 -14.12 -3.52 -5.01
CA ASP A 9 -13.35 -3.01 -3.87
C ASP A 9 -12.72 -4.17 -3.08
N GLU A 10 -13.44 -5.28 -2.89
CA GLU A 10 -12.91 -6.47 -2.21
C GLU A 10 -11.82 -7.18 -3.03
N LYS A 11 -11.98 -7.24 -4.37
CA LYS A 11 -10.91 -7.72 -5.25
C LYS A 11 -9.65 -6.86 -5.10
N PHE A 12 -9.81 -5.55 -5.12
CA PHE A 12 -8.71 -4.62 -4.92
C PHE A 12 -8.04 -4.81 -3.55
N ARG A 13 -8.82 -4.98 -2.47
CA ARG A 13 -8.29 -5.31 -1.14
C ARG A 13 -7.42 -6.58 -1.19
N GLN A 14 -7.91 -7.65 -1.81
CA GLN A 14 -7.15 -8.90 -1.92
C GLN A 14 -5.86 -8.72 -2.73
N GLU A 15 -5.89 -7.95 -3.81
CA GLU A 15 -4.71 -7.62 -4.61
C GLU A 15 -3.69 -6.82 -3.79
N VAL A 16 -4.12 -5.79 -3.06
CA VAL A 16 -3.27 -5.02 -2.15
C VAL A 16 -2.64 -5.92 -1.10
N ARG A 17 -3.45 -6.73 -0.41
CA ARG A 17 -2.96 -7.61 0.65
C ARG A 17 -1.99 -8.66 0.14
N LYS A 18 -2.23 -9.19 -1.06
CA LYS A 18 -1.30 -10.10 -1.74
C LYS A 18 0.01 -9.38 -2.05
N PHE A 19 -0.07 -8.21 -2.67
CA PHE A 19 1.11 -7.40 -2.98
C PHE A 19 1.90 -7.05 -1.73
N LEU A 20 1.27 -6.55 -0.67
CA LEU A 20 1.96 -6.21 0.58
C LEU A 20 2.66 -7.44 1.16
N ARG A 21 2.07 -8.63 1.12
CA ARG A 21 2.73 -9.86 1.59
C ARG A 21 3.92 -10.28 0.74
N GLU A 22 3.84 -10.13 -0.58
CA GLU A 22 4.93 -10.52 -1.49
C GLU A 22 6.03 -9.46 -1.57
N ALA A 23 5.67 -8.20 -1.42
CA ALA A 23 6.55 -7.06 -1.66
C ALA A 23 7.19 -6.52 -0.39
N THR A 24 6.58 -6.72 0.79
CA THR A 24 7.15 -6.26 2.07
C THR A 24 8.27 -7.21 2.50
N PRO A 25 9.52 -6.74 2.58
CA PRO A 25 10.63 -7.52 3.13
C PRO A 25 10.36 -7.89 4.59
N ASP A 26 10.67 -9.12 4.99
CA ASP A 26 10.58 -9.58 6.39
C ASP A 26 11.29 -8.65 7.38
N ALA A 27 12.41 -8.04 6.97
CA ALA A 27 13.14 -7.08 7.81
C ALA A 27 12.32 -5.81 8.12
N LEU A 28 11.54 -5.31 7.15
CA LEU A 28 10.65 -4.18 7.36
C LEU A 28 9.47 -4.58 8.25
N LYS A 29 8.87 -5.73 7.96
CA LYS A 29 7.76 -6.27 8.73
C LYS A 29 8.15 -6.47 10.21
N TYR A 30 9.31 -7.07 10.46
CA TYR A 30 9.86 -7.25 11.80
C TYR A 30 10.04 -5.92 12.53
N LYS A 31 10.55 -4.88 11.86
CA LYS A 31 10.72 -3.56 12.47
C LYS A 31 9.39 -2.94 12.89
N VAL A 32 8.38 -3.00 12.02
CA VAL A 32 7.03 -2.51 12.32
C VAL A 32 6.41 -3.28 13.49
N GLU A 33 6.44 -4.62 13.45
CA GLU A 33 5.86 -5.49 14.49
C GLU A 33 6.53 -5.32 15.86
N ASN A 34 7.81 -4.95 15.90
CA ASN A 34 8.58 -4.75 17.13
C ASN A 34 8.74 -3.28 17.53
N GLY A 35 8.10 -2.34 16.83
CA GLY A 35 8.21 -0.91 17.11
C GLY A 35 9.63 -0.36 16.97
N ILE A 36 10.45 -0.96 16.12
CA ILE A 36 11.83 -0.54 15.86
C ILE A 36 11.81 0.64 14.89
N GLU A 37 12.62 1.66 15.18
CA GLU A 37 12.74 2.84 14.33
C GLU A 37 13.18 2.48 12.90
N MET A 38 12.36 2.87 11.92
CA MET A 38 12.71 2.75 10.51
C MET A 38 13.80 3.76 10.14
N GLN A 39 14.88 3.27 9.54
CA GLN A 39 15.95 4.10 9.05
C GLN A 39 15.60 4.65 7.66
N ARG A 40 16.35 5.67 7.20
CA ARG A 40 16.13 6.24 5.86
C ARG A 40 16.15 5.18 4.76
N GLU A 41 17.04 4.20 4.84
CA GLU A 41 17.19 3.15 3.84
C GLU A 41 15.98 2.22 3.78
N ASP A 42 15.37 1.92 4.94
CA ASP A 42 14.13 1.16 5.05
C ASP A 42 12.99 1.86 4.30
N VAL A 43 12.82 3.15 4.60
CA VAL A 43 11.79 3.99 4.00
C VAL A 43 12.02 4.13 2.49
N VAL A 44 13.25 4.40 2.06
CA VAL A 44 13.59 4.54 0.62
C VAL A 44 13.42 3.20 -0.11
N GLY A 45 13.80 2.09 0.52
CA GLY A 45 13.60 0.74 -0.02
C GLY A 45 12.12 0.46 -0.25
N TRP A 46 11.28 0.75 0.74
CA TRP A 46 9.83 0.62 0.64
C TRP A 46 9.23 1.48 -0.48
N HIS A 47 9.60 2.77 -0.55
CA HIS A 47 9.12 3.65 -1.62
C HIS A 47 9.54 3.17 -3.01
N LYS A 48 10.74 2.59 -3.17
CA LYS A 48 11.17 2.00 -4.46
C LYS A 48 10.31 0.80 -4.86
N ILE A 49 9.92 -0.04 -3.90
CA ILE A 49 9.04 -1.20 -4.14
C ILE A 49 7.65 -0.71 -4.58
N LEU A 50 7.08 0.26 -3.85
CA LEU A 50 5.81 0.88 -4.22
C LEU A 50 5.88 1.58 -5.58
N HIS A 51 7.00 2.24 -5.90
CA HIS A 51 7.19 2.92 -7.18
C HIS A 51 7.20 1.95 -8.36
N LYS A 52 7.83 0.76 -8.22
CA LYS A 52 7.81 -0.26 -9.28
C LYS A 52 6.39 -0.73 -9.61
N GLN A 53 5.51 -0.76 -8.62
CA GLN A 53 4.10 -1.10 -8.78
C GLN A 53 3.23 0.10 -9.21
N GLY A 54 3.78 1.33 -9.19
CA GLY A 54 3.04 2.57 -9.45
C GLY A 54 2.19 3.05 -8.28
N TRP A 55 2.45 2.55 -7.07
CA TRP A 55 1.67 2.82 -5.86
C TRP A 55 2.34 3.81 -4.90
N VAL A 56 3.50 4.36 -5.26
CA VAL A 56 4.27 5.28 -4.39
C VAL A 56 3.52 6.57 -4.06
N ALA A 57 2.63 7.01 -4.96
CA ALA A 57 1.89 8.25 -4.83
C ALA A 57 0.39 8.01 -5.04
N PRO A 58 -0.32 7.39 -4.09
CA PRO A 58 -1.75 7.08 -4.21
C PRO A 58 -2.61 8.34 -4.33
N ASN A 59 -2.09 9.49 -3.90
CA ASN A 59 -2.78 10.77 -3.99
C ASN A 59 -2.63 11.47 -5.34
N TRP A 60 -1.72 11.03 -6.21
CA TRP A 60 -1.48 11.69 -7.49
C TRP A 60 -2.47 11.23 -8.58
N PRO A 61 -2.84 12.12 -9.53
CA PRO A 61 -3.58 11.73 -10.71
C PRO A 61 -2.78 10.74 -11.56
N LYS A 62 -3.48 9.92 -12.34
CA LYS A 62 -2.87 8.97 -13.29
C LYS A 62 -1.95 9.66 -14.30
N GLU A 63 -2.31 10.87 -14.70
CA GLU A 63 -1.53 11.71 -15.64
C GLU A 63 -0.12 12.04 -15.13
N PHE A 64 0.08 12.03 -13.80
CA PHE A 64 1.37 12.29 -13.16
C PHE A 64 2.05 11.01 -12.63
N GLY A 65 1.58 9.83 -13.06
CA GLY A 65 2.14 8.55 -12.63
C GLY A 65 1.58 8.00 -11.33
N GLY A 66 0.46 8.55 -10.83
CA GLY A 66 -0.29 7.95 -9.73
C GLY A 66 -1.10 6.73 -10.17
N PRO A 67 -1.57 5.89 -9.23
CA PRO A 67 -2.30 4.67 -9.56
C PRO A 67 -3.73 4.94 -10.07
N GLY A 68 -4.23 6.19 -9.97
CA GLY A 68 -5.56 6.57 -10.44
C GLY A 68 -6.70 6.00 -9.61
N TRP A 69 -6.44 5.69 -8.33
CA TRP A 69 -7.40 5.08 -7.43
C TRP A 69 -8.55 6.02 -7.05
N SER A 70 -9.73 5.42 -6.87
CA SER A 70 -10.88 6.08 -6.27
C SER A 70 -10.63 6.37 -4.78
N LEU A 71 -11.41 7.26 -4.18
CA LEU A 71 -11.29 7.58 -2.74
C LEU A 71 -11.43 6.32 -1.86
N LYS A 72 -12.31 5.38 -2.26
CA LYS A 72 -12.49 4.10 -1.57
C LYS A 72 -11.26 3.21 -1.67
N GLN A 73 -10.67 3.08 -2.86
CA GLN A 73 -9.45 2.28 -3.05
C GLN A 73 -8.27 2.85 -2.25
N LYS A 74 -8.15 4.17 -2.17
CA LYS A 74 -7.14 4.81 -1.30
C LYS A 74 -7.37 4.45 0.17
N TYR A 75 -8.63 4.48 0.63
CA TYR A 75 -8.98 4.09 1.99
C TYR A 75 -8.66 2.61 2.27
N ILE A 76 -8.98 1.71 1.34
CA ILE A 76 -8.65 0.28 1.45
C ILE A 76 -7.13 0.08 1.53
N PHE A 77 -6.37 0.78 0.69
CA PHE A 77 -4.92 0.69 0.71
C PHE A 77 -4.30 1.20 2.01
N ASP A 78 -4.81 2.30 2.54
CA ASP A 78 -4.38 2.87 3.84
C ASP A 78 -4.72 1.91 4.99
N GLU A 79 -5.91 1.30 4.97
CA GLU A 79 -6.35 0.31 5.96
C GLU A 79 -5.48 -0.96 5.94
N GLU A 80 -5.06 -1.43 4.76
CA GLU A 80 -4.18 -2.62 4.63
C GLU A 80 -2.70 -2.31 4.92
N LEU A 81 -2.29 -1.03 4.85
CA LEU A 81 -0.93 -0.58 5.20
C LEU A 81 -0.70 -0.43 6.71
N GLY A 82 -1.79 -0.36 7.49
CA GLY A 82 -1.81 -0.04 8.93
C GLY A 82 -1.04 -1.01 9.83
#